data_AF-A0A2T2W3P9-F1
#
_entry.id   AF-A0A2T2W3P9-F1
#
_cell.length_a   1.000
_cell.length_b   1.000
_cell.length_c   1.000
_cell.angle_alpha   90.00
_cell.angle_beta   90.00
_cell.angle_gamma   90.00
#
_symmetry.space_group_name_H-M   'P 1'
#
loop_
_entity.id
_entity.type
_entity.pdbx_description
1 polymer ?
#
loop_
_entity_poly.entity_id
_entity_poly.type
_entity_poly.pdbx_seq_one_letter_code
_entity_poly.pdbx_strand_id
1 'polypeptide(L)'
;MANPPRQDVAPTLSRAEQANGIYLNGAGLVLLHPFLRIYFNDVGLLADDAFRHEHAQQIAMRLLHYLATGQTTAPEYALVLPKLLCGWPLNDPVSSELDLPGSALAEGEHLLETVIRYWEVLQNTSPDGLREGFLQRQGKLTRTDMGDWKLRVEQQAIDILLSRLPWGVSMVKLPWMADVLVVEWT
;
A
#
# COMPACT_ATOMS: atom_id res chain seq x y z
N MET A 1 -24.86 13.42 -8.31
CA MET A 1 -24.59 12.79 -9.62
C MET A 1 -23.56 11.70 -9.36
N ALA A 2 -23.93 10.43 -9.51
CA ALA A 2 -22.99 9.32 -9.36
C ALA A 2 -22.05 9.31 -10.56
N ASN A 3 -20.73 9.27 -10.33
CA ASN A 3 -19.77 9.03 -11.39
C ASN A 3 -20.00 7.61 -11.95
N PRO A 4 -19.97 7.40 -13.26
CA PRO A 4 -20.04 6.05 -13.81
C PRO A 4 -18.86 5.21 -13.29
N PRO A 5 -19.02 3.89 -13.14
CA PRO A 5 -17.90 3.01 -12.82
C PRO A 5 -16.84 3.15 -13.93
N ARG A 6 -15.58 3.40 -13.53
CA ARG A 6 -14.46 3.47 -14.47
C ARG A 6 -14.37 2.13 -15.20
N GLN A 7 -14.46 2.18 -16.54
CA GLN A 7 -14.09 1.05 -17.39
C GLN A 7 -12.62 0.71 -17.13
N ASP A 8 -12.26 -0.57 -17.15
CA ASP A 8 -10.92 -1.10 -16.91
C ASP A 8 -9.87 -0.44 -17.83
N VAL A 9 -9.29 0.67 -17.39
CA VAL A 9 -8.10 1.24 -18.03
C VAL A 9 -6.89 0.67 -17.31
N ALA A 10 -6.33 -0.41 -17.87
CA ALA A 10 -5.07 -0.94 -17.39
C ALA A 10 -4.05 0.22 -17.26
N PRO A 11 -3.30 0.31 -16.15
CA PRO A 11 -2.34 1.38 -15.95
C PRO A 11 -1.32 1.37 -17.08
N THR A 12 -1.33 2.41 -17.90
CA THR A 12 -0.51 2.50 -19.10
C THR A 12 0.88 2.99 -18.72
N LEU A 13 1.73 2.09 -18.23
CA LEU A 13 3.15 2.40 -18.03
C LEU A 13 3.76 2.97 -19.31
N SER A 14 4.61 3.99 -19.21
CA SER A 14 5.40 4.46 -20.34
C SER A 14 6.31 3.34 -20.86
N ARG A 15 6.78 3.44 -22.12
CA ARG A 15 7.69 2.44 -22.69
C ARG A 15 8.96 2.24 -21.85
N ALA A 16 9.45 3.31 -21.22
CA ALA A 16 10.59 3.26 -20.32
C ALA A 16 10.26 2.53 -19.02
N GLU A 17 9.10 2.77 -18.41
CA GLU A 17 8.65 2.08 -17.19
C GLU A 17 8.32 0.60 -17.45
N GLN A 18 7.82 0.26 -18.64
CA GLN A 18 7.65 -1.13 -19.05
C GLN A 18 8.98 -1.86 -19.16
N ALA A 19 10.00 -1.22 -19.75
CA ALA A 19 11.33 -1.81 -19.90
C ALA A 19 12.12 -1.86 -18.59
N ASN A 20 12.05 -0.80 -17.78
CA ASN A 20 12.93 -0.59 -16.64
C ASN A 20 12.26 -0.76 -15.29
N GLY A 21 10.93 -0.85 -15.20
CA GLY A 21 10.18 -0.80 -13.95
C GLY A 21 10.11 0.60 -13.32
N ILE A 22 9.29 0.72 -12.28
CA ILE A 22 9.16 1.93 -11.45
C ILE A 22 9.88 1.69 -10.13
N TYR A 23 10.87 2.53 -9.82
CA TYR A 23 11.50 2.53 -8.50
C TYR A 23 10.64 3.34 -7.53
N LEU A 24 10.47 2.82 -6.31
CA LEU A 24 9.63 3.42 -5.29
C LEU A 24 10.20 3.22 -3.89
N ASN A 25 9.88 4.18 -3.02
CA ASN A 25 10.08 4.05 -1.59
C ASN A 25 8.80 3.50 -0.95
N GLY A 26 8.90 2.95 0.26
CA GLY A 26 7.74 2.46 0.98
C GLY A 26 7.25 1.09 0.49
N ALA A 27 8.11 0.32 -0.19
CA ALA A 27 7.74 -0.98 -0.77
C ALA A 27 7.25 -1.99 0.29
N GLY A 28 7.74 -1.85 1.52
CA GLY A 28 7.35 -2.69 2.63
C GLY A 28 5.95 -2.44 3.17
N LEU A 29 5.26 -1.37 2.73
CA LEU A 29 3.84 -1.14 3.00
C LEU A 29 2.97 -2.36 2.65
N VAL A 30 3.41 -3.18 1.69
CA VAL A 30 2.75 -4.44 1.30
C VAL A 30 2.60 -5.43 2.46
N LEU A 31 3.42 -5.33 3.52
CA LEU A 31 3.31 -6.14 4.73
C LEU A 31 1.99 -5.91 5.47
N LEU A 32 1.38 -4.74 5.31
CA LEU A 32 0.12 -4.36 5.98
C LEU A 32 -1.13 -4.93 5.30
N HIS A 33 -1.01 -5.57 4.12
CA HIS A 33 -2.15 -5.98 3.30
C HIS A 33 -3.27 -6.77 4.02
N PRO A 34 -3.01 -7.66 5.02
CA PRO A 34 -4.08 -8.39 5.68
C PRO A 34 -5.02 -7.48 6.48
N PHE A 35 -4.53 -6.31 6.90
CA PHE A 35 -5.23 -5.38 7.77
C PHE A 35 -5.95 -4.28 6.99
N LEU A 36 -5.58 -4.04 5.73
CA LEU A 36 -6.05 -2.87 4.97
C LEU A 36 -7.56 -2.87 4.72
N ARG A 37 -8.18 -4.03 4.48
CA ARG A 37 -9.64 -4.11 4.28
C ARG A 37 -10.40 -3.69 5.53
N ILE A 38 -10.02 -4.24 6.69
CA ILE A 38 -10.66 -3.92 7.96
C ILE A 38 -10.45 -2.44 8.28
N TYR A 39 -9.21 -1.96 8.16
CA TYR A 39 -8.88 -0.56 8.39
C TYR A 39 -9.72 0.41 7.54
N PHE A 40 -9.79 0.19 6.23
CA PHE A 40 -10.57 1.05 5.34
C PHE A 40 -12.07 0.95 5.59
N ASN A 41 -12.57 -0.21 6.02
CA ASN A 41 -13.96 -0.36 6.46
C ASN A 41 -14.22 0.48 7.72
N ASP A 42 -13.36 0.38 8.71
CA ASP A 42 -13.54 1.01 10.03
C ASP A 42 -13.45 2.55 9.94
N VAL A 43 -12.61 3.07 9.03
CA VAL A 43 -12.57 4.51 8.73
C VAL A 43 -13.63 4.96 7.70
N GLY A 44 -14.54 4.07 7.30
CA GLY A 44 -15.71 4.37 6.49
C GLY A 44 -15.43 4.66 5.01
N LEU A 45 -14.33 4.15 4.46
CA LEU A 45 -13.95 4.37 3.06
C LEU A 45 -14.56 3.35 2.09
N LEU A 46 -15.04 2.23 2.62
CA LEU A 46 -15.61 1.13 1.84
C LEU A 46 -17.14 1.09 1.94
N ALA A 47 -17.77 0.54 0.91
CA ALA A 47 -19.15 0.09 0.86
C ALA A 47 -19.17 -1.23 0.06
N ASP A 48 -19.71 -2.31 0.62
CA ASP A 48 -19.80 -3.63 0.00
C ASP A 48 -18.46 -4.12 -0.61
N ASP A 49 -17.37 -4.05 0.18
CA ASP A 49 -16.00 -4.46 -0.21
C ASP A 49 -15.34 -3.69 -1.36
N ALA A 50 -15.92 -2.55 -1.76
CA ALA A 50 -15.33 -1.62 -2.72
C ALA A 50 -15.24 -0.21 -2.12
N PHE A 51 -14.37 0.65 -2.69
CA PHE A 51 -14.35 2.06 -2.28
C PHE A 51 -15.66 2.73 -2.63
N ARG A 52 -16.27 3.42 -1.65
CA ARG A 52 -17.60 4.03 -1.81
C ARG A 52 -17.65 5.15 -2.86
N HIS A 53 -16.52 5.80 -3.14
CA HIS A 53 -16.33 6.78 -4.21
C HIS A 53 -14.84 7.11 -4.38
N GLU A 54 -14.46 7.75 -5.50
CA GLU A 54 -13.07 8.08 -5.82
C GLU A 54 -12.36 8.91 -4.74
N HIS A 55 -13.06 9.87 -4.12
CA HIS A 55 -12.47 10.67 -3.04
C HIS A 55 -12.08 9.81 -1.81
N ALA A 56 -12.80 8.73 -1.52
CA ALA A 56 -12.48 7.82 -0.41
C ALA A 56 -11.26 6.96 -0.76
N GLN A 57 -11.17 6.52 -2.02
CA GLN A 57 -10.00 5.82 -2.55
C GLN A 57 -8.75 6.71 -2.51
N GLN A 58 -8.88 8.00 -2.80
CA GLN A 58 -7.79 8.97 -2.67
C GLN A 58 -7.37 9.21 -1.21
N ILE A 59 -8.32 9.31 -0.28
CA ILE A 59 -8.03 9.33 1.15
C ILE A 59 -7.29 8.05 1.56
N ALA A 60 -7.71 6.88 1.10
CA ALA A 60 -7.04 5.61 1.39
C ALA A 60 -5.58 5.62 0.95
N MET A 61 -5.28 6.14 -0.27
CA MET A 61 -3.90 6.28 -0.74
C MET A 61 -3.05 7.19 0.16
N ARG A 62 -3.62 8.27 0.68
CA ARG A 62 -2.95 9.16 1.64
C ARG A 62 -2.75 8.50 3.01
N LEU A 63 -3.75 7.77 3.50
CA LEU A 63 -3.63 7.02 4.75
C LEU A 63 -2.58 5.92 4.65
N LEU A 64 -2.47 5.22 3.51
CA LEU A 64 -1.40 4.26 3.27
C LEU A 64 -0.02 4.90 3.31
N HIS A 65 0.13 6.10 2.74
CA HIS A 65 1.37 6.86 2.87
C HIS A 65 1.66 7.18 4.34
N TYR A 66 0.66 7.68 5.07
CA TYR A 66 0.77 7.97 6.50
C TYR A 66 1.17 6.74 7.33
N LEU A 67 0.59 5.57 7.06
CA LEU A 67 0.98 4.32 7.73
C LEU A 67 2.47 4.03 7.55
N ALA A 68 3.00 4.22 6.33
CA ALA A 68 4.42 3.98 6.04
C ALA A 68 5.36 5.06 6.60
N THR A 69 4.94 6.33 6.67
CA THR A 69 5.87 7.46 6.90
C THR A 69 5.56 8.32 8.12
N GLY A 70 4.36 8.23 8.69
CA GLY A 70 3.84 9.17 9.67
C GLY A 70 3.50 10.55 9.10
N GLN A 71 3.65 10.76 7.78
CA GLN A 71 3.42 12.05 7.13
C GLN A 71 2.02 12.10 6.50
N THR A 72 1.31 13.21 6.71
CA THR A 72 -0.03 13.43 6.17
C THR A 72 -0.01 13.95 4.73
N THR A 73 1.12 14.50 4.31
CA THR A 73 1.37 14.98 2.94
C THR A 73 2.29 14.02 2.21
N ALA A 74 2.00 13.74 0.94
CA ALA A 74 2.88 12.94 0.10
C ALA A 74 3.10 13.61 -1.26
N PRO A 75 4.33 13.62 -1.79
CA PRO A 75 4.51 13.91 -3.20
C PRO A 75 3.96 12.75 -4.05
N GLU A 76 3.56 13.04 -5.30
CA GLU A 76 2.91 12.07 -6.18
C GLU A 76 3.76 10.80 -6.41
N TYR A 77 5.07 10.95 -6.55
CA TYR A 77 6.00 9.84 -6.74
C TYR A 77 6.05 8.88 -5.54
N ALA A 78 5.64 9.32 -4.34
CA ALA A 78 5.57 8.46 -3.15
C ALA A 78 4.27 7.64 -3.10
N LEU A 79 3.33 7.88 -4.01
CA LEU A 79 2.02 7.22 -4.04
C LEU A 79 1.96 6.05 -5.02
N VAL A 80 3.07 5.62 -5.62
CA VAL A 80 3.08 4.50 -6.59
C VAL A 80 2.47 3.22 -5.99
N LEU A 81 3.00 2.73 -4.86
CA LEU A 81 2.47 1.54 -4.21
C LEU A 81 1.09 1.78 -3.57
N PRO A 82 0.82 2.91 -2.89
CA PRO A 82 -0.54 3.24 -2.45
C PRO A 82 -1.59 3.21 -3.57
N LYS A 83 -1.30 3.78 -4.75
CA LYS A 83 -2.17 3.72 -5.93
C LYS A 83 -2.45 2.29 -6.33
N LEU A 84 -1.41 1.48 -6.45
CA LEU A 84 -1.54 0.07 -6.82
C LEU A 84 -2.41 -0.71 -5.82
N LEU A 85 -2.14 -0.57 -4.53
CA LEU A 85 -2.89 -1.27 -3.46
C LEU A 85 -4.35 -0.80 -3.38
N CYS A 86 -4.63 0.46 -3.70
CA CYS A 86 -5.99 0.98 -3.78
C CYS A 86 -6.67 0.68 -5.12
N GLY A 87 -6.03 0.05 -6.09
CA GLY A 87 -6.62 -0.19 -7.42
C GLY A 87 -6.78 1.09 -8.26
N TRP A 88 -5.97 2.12 -7.99
CA TRP A 88 -5.97 3.38 -8.72
C TRP A 88 -4.99 3.33 -9.91
N PRO A 89 -5.36 3.86 -11.10
CA PRO A 89 -4.44 3.92 -12.24
C PRO A 89 -3.18 4.72 -11.91
N LEU A 90 -1.99 4.16 -12.19
CA LEU A 90 -0.72 4.79 -11.80
C LEU A 90 -0.52 6.20 -12.39
N ASN A 91 -1.06 6.45 -13.58
CA ASN A 91 -0.94 7.73 -14.29
C ASN A 91 -1.97 8.77 -13.86
N ASP A 92 -3.04 8.36 -13.17
CA ASP A 92 -4.09 9.27 -12.75
C ASP A 92 -3.60 10.05 -11.53
N PRO A 93 -3.69 11.39 -11.52
CA PRO A 93 -3.22 12.20 -10.41
C PRO A 93 -4.04 11.97 -9.14
N VAL A 94 -3.40 12.08 -7.98
CA VAL A 94 -4.09 12.15 -6.68
C VAL A 94 -4.22 13.61 -6.26
N SER A 95 -5.37 13.99 -5.73
CA SER A 95 -5.57 15.34 -5.20
C SER A 95 -4.50 15.67 -4.14
N SER A 96 -3.90 16.86 -4.26
CA SER A 96 -2.98 17.42 -3.27
C SER A 96 -3.71 17.95 -2.04
N GLU A 97 -4.98 18.32 -2.19
CA GLU A 97 -5.83 18.87 -1.15
C GLU A 97 -6.77 17.76 -0.66
N LEU A 98 -6.31 17.01 0.34
CA LEU A 98 -7.09 15.96 1.00
C LEU A 98 -6.94 16.12 2.50
N ASP A 99 -8.05 16.39 3.18
CA ASP A 99 -8.09 16.41 4.63
C ASP A 99 -8.21 14.99 5.17
N LEU A 100 -7.22 14.57 5.94
CA LEU A 100 -7.25 13.28 6.63
C LEU A 100 -7.93 13.46 8.00
N PRO A 101 -9.06 12.76 8.25
CA PRO A 101 -9.71 12.85 9.55
C PRO A 101 -8.77 12.37 10.67
N GLY A 102 -8.67 13.12 11.77
CA GLY A 102 -7.82 12.74 12.90
C GLY A 102 -8.16 11.36 13.48
N SER A 103 -9.44 10.95 13.41
CA SER A 103 -9.87 9.61 13.79
C SER A 103 -9.29 8.51 12.89
N ALA A 104 -9.13 8.78 11.59
CA ALA A 104 -8.54 7.82 10.66
C ALA A 104 -7.02 7.67 10.87
N LEU A 105 -6.35 8.76 11.26
CA LEU A 105 -4.93 8.74 11.65
C LEU A 105 -4.73 7.95 12.94
N ALA A 106 -5.56 8.19 13.96
CA ALA A 106 -5.53 7.44 15.22
C ALA A 106 -5.77 5.94 15.00
N GLU A 107 -6.75 5.58 14.17
CA GLU A 107 -6.99 4.19 13.78
C GLU A 107 -5.79 3.60 13.01
N GLY A 108 -5.07 4.43 12.24
CA GLY A 108 -3.83 4.01 11.58
C GLY A 108 -2.72 3.67 12.58
N GLU A 109 -2.57 4.43 13.67
CA GLU A 109 -1.63 4.08 14.74
C GLU A 109 -2.03 2.76 15.41
N HIS A 110 -3.32 2.56 15.71
CA HIS A 110 -3.81 1.30 16.27
C HIS A 110 -3.59 0.10 15.35
N LEU A 111 -3.67 0.29 14.03
CA LEU A 111 -3.29 -0.74 13.05
C LEU A 111 -1.81 -1.11 13.21
N LEU A 112 -0.91 -0.14 13.25
CA LEU A 112 0.53 -0.41 13.37
C LEU A 112 0.87 -1.12 14.68
N GLU A 113 0.27 -0.69 15.79
CA GLU A 113 0.36 -1.40 17.08
C GLU A 113 -0.14 -2.85 16.98
N THR A 114 -1.24 -3.06 16.26
CA THR A 114 -1.82 -4.39 16.04
C THR A 114 -0.89 -5.29 15.23
N VAL A 115 -0.27 -4.75 14.17
CA VAL A 115 0.73 -5.45 13.37
C VAL A 115 1.93 -5.87 14.22
N ILE A 116 2.43 -4.97 15.07
CA ILE A 116 3.54 -5.26 15.99
C ILE A 116 3.16 -6.37 16.98
N ARG A 117 1.95 -6.32 17.56
CA ARG A 117 1.47 -7.35 18.49
C ARG A 117 1.36 -8.72 17.82
N TYR A 118 0.86 -8.79 16.59
CA TYR A 118 0.75 -10.07 15.87
C TYR A 118 2.11 -10.58 15.43
N TRP A 119 3.01 -9.70 15.00
CA TRP A 119 4.37 -10.06 14.63
C TRP A 119 5.28 -10.13 15.87
N GLU A 120 5.01 -11.11 16.74
CA GLU A 120 5.55 -11.23 18.12
C GLU A 120 7.08 -11.03 18.24
N VAL A 121 7.85 -11.37 17.22
CA VAL A 121 9.33 -11.20 17.21
C VAL A 121 9.75 -9.72 17.27
N LEU A 122 8.87 -8.79 16.89
CA LEU A 122 9.12 -7.35 16.99
C LEU A 122 9.08 -6.82 18.43
N GLN A 123 8.52 -7.57 19.38
CA GLN A 123 8.49 -7.24 20.81
C GLN A 123 8.02 -5.79 21.07
N ASN A 124 8.87 -4.95 21.68
CA ASN A 124 8.59 -3.57 22.07
C ASN A 124 8.90 -2.55 20.97
N THR A 125 8.92 -2.98 19.69
CA THR A 125 9.10 -2.08 18.56
C THR A 125 7.97 -1.04 18.56
N SER A 126 8.29 0.24 18.36
CA SER A 126 7.30 1.30 18.21
C SER A 126 6.74 1.31 16.77
N PRO A 127 5.58 1.97 16.53
CA PRO A 127 5.11 2.24 15.17
C PRO A 127 6.18 2.87 14.26
N ASP A 128 6.97 3.81 14.78
CA ASP A 128 8.08 4.42 14.04
C ASP A 128 9.21 3.42 13.74
N GLY A 129 9.54 2.54 14.69
CA GLY A 129 10.51 1.47 14.45
C GLY A 129 10.03 0.47 13.37
N LEU A 130 8.73 0.16 13.33
CA LEU A 130 8.13 -0.64 12.26
C LEU A 130 8.22 0.08 10.91
N ARG A 131 7.91 1.39 10.89
CA ARG A 131 8.01 2.24 9.69
C ARG A 131 9.42 2.20 9.10
N GLU A 132 10.41 2.57 9.91
CA GLU A 132 11.82 2.68 9.48
C GLU A 132 12.41 1.31 9.12
N GLY A 133 12.16 0.29 9.92
CA GLY A 133 12.76 -1.04 9.71
C GLY A 133 12.15 -1.82 8.56
N PHE A 134 10.84 -1.68 8.34
CA PHE A 134 10.10 -2.60 7.47
C PHE A 134 9.18 -1.96 6.45
N LEU A 135 8.60 -0.78 6.69
CA LEU A 135 7.66 -0.18 5.73
C LEU A 135 8.38 0.70 4.70
N GLN A 136 9.35 1.51 5.13
CA GLN A 136 10.09 2.47 4.31
C GLN A 136 11.23 1.83 3.50
N ARG A 137 10.92 0.71 2.85
CA ARG A 137 11.88 -0.04 2.05
C ARG A 137 11.92 0.43 0.61
N GLN A 138 13.11 0.38 0.02
CA GLN A 138 13.29 0.57 -1.41
C GLN A 138 12.70 -0.63 -2.15
N GLY A 139 12.13 -0.36 -3.32
CA GLY A 139 11.64 -1.42 -4.17
C GLY A 139 11.49 -1.01 -5.63
N LYS A 140 11.19 -2.02 -6.43
CA LYS A 140 11.01 -1.91 -7.86
C LYS A 140 9.75 -2.65 -8.27
N LEU A 141 8.84 -1.91 -8.88
CA LEU A 141 7.59 -2.42 -9.44
C LEU A 141 7.75 -2.68 -10.94
N THR A 142 7.38 -3.87 -11.39
CA THR A 142 7.39 -4.29 -12.80
C THR A 142 6.11 -5.04 -13.14
N ARG A 143 5.78 -5.16 -14.43
CA ARG A 143 4.79 -6.12 -14.91
C ARG A 143 5.45 -7.48 -15.15
N THR A 144 4.73 -8.56 -14.92
CA THR A 144 5.13 -9.91 -15.33
C THR A 144 4.67 -10.18 -16.76
N ASP A 145 5.21 -11.23 -17.39
CA ASP A 145 4.81 -11.66 -18.73
C ASP A 145 3.33 -12.10 -18.78
N MET A 146 2.76 -12.50 -17.65
CA MET A 146 1.34 -12.89 -17.51
C MET A 146 0.40 -11.69 -17.29
N GLY A 147 0.96 -10.48 -17.16
CA GLY A 147 0.19 -9.26 -16.94
C GLY A 147 0.06 -8.86 -15.48
N ASP A 148 0.39 -9.72 -14.50
CA ASP A 148 0.36 -9.37 -13.08
C ASP A 148 1.42 -8.32 -12.69
N TRP A 149 1.26 -7.73 -11.51
CA TRP A 149 2.28 -6.88 -10.92
C TRP A 149 3.31 -7.68 -10.13
N LYS A 150 4.55 -7.20 -10.14
CA LYS A 150 5.65 -7.75 -9.37
C LYS A 150 6.38 -6.64 -8.64
N LEU A 151 6.47 -6.75 -7.31
CA LEU A 151 7.22 -5.86 -6.44
C LEU A 151 8.45 -6.60 -5.90
N ARG A 152 9.64 -6.13 -6.26
CA ARG A 152 10.88 -6.53 -5.62
C ARG A 152 11.22 -5.53 -4.53
N VAL A 153 11.37 -6.00 -3.31
CA VAL A 153 11.76 -5.21 -2.13
C VAL A 153 13.23 -5.48 -1.85
N GLU A 154 14.03 -4.41 -1.74
CA GLU A 154 15.46 -4.53 -1.46
C GLU A 154 15.68 -5.21 -0.10
N GLN A 155 16.54 -6.23 -0.07
CA GLN A 155 16.83 -6.99 1.14
C GLN A 155 17.78 -6.24 2.10
N GLN A 156 17.54 -6.37 3.40
CA GLN A 156 18.40 -5.89 4.49
C GLN A 156 18.55 -6.98 5.56
N ALA A 157 19.55 -6.82 6.44
CA ALA A 157 19.83 -7.79 7.50
C ALA A 157 18.64 -8.04 8.45
N ILE A 158 17.82 -7.02 8.70
CA ILE A 158 16.63 -7.11 9.58
C ILE A 158 15.55 -8.05 9.00
N ASP A 159 15.59 -8.34 7.70
CA ASP A 159 14.59 -9.15 7.00
C ASP A 159 14.62 -10.62 7.42
N ILE A 160 15.65 -11.06 8.16
CA ILE A 160 15.62 -12.36 8.84
C ILE A 160 14.37 -12.52 9.72
N LEU A 161 13.83 -11.42 10.26
CA LEU A 161 12.61 -11.41 11.06
C LEU A 161 11.34 -11.72 10.24
N LEU A 162 11.35 -11.55 8.92
CA LEU A 162 10.23 -11.90 8.04
C LEU A 162 9.96 -13.42 8.03
N SER A 163 10.96 -14.24 8.35
CA SER A 163 10.78 -15.69 8.54
C SER A 163 9.83 -16.04 9.70
N ARG A 164 9.54 -15.07 10.58
CA ARG A 164 8.61 -15.17 11.71
C ARG A 164 7.33 -14.38 11.49
N LEU A 165 7.08 -13.88 10.28
CA LEU A 165 5.84 -13.19 9.95
C LEU A 165 4.68 -14.20 10.01
N PRO A 166 3.57 -13.92 10.72
CA PRO A 166 2.51 -14.90 10.91
C PRO A 166 1.53 -14.97 9.73
N TRP A 167 1.72 -14.15 8.68
CA TRP A 167 0.97 -14.20 7.43
C TRP A 167 1.92 -14.28 6.23
N GLY A 168 1.41 -14.79 5.10
CA GLY A 168 2.16 -14.80 3.83
C GLY A 168 2.14 -13.43 3.16
N VAL A 169 3.25 -13.04 2.51
CA VAL A 169 3.35 -11.77 1.76
C VAL A 169 3.69 -11.97 0.28
N SER A 170 3.98 -13.19 -0.17
CA SER A 170 4.44 -13.46 -1.55
C SER A 170 3.40 -13.15 -2.63
N MET A 171 2.11 -13.18 -2.30
CA MET A 171 1.02 -12.84 -3.20
C MET A 171 0.01 -11.98 -2.46
N VAL A 172 -0.23 -10.77 -2.97
CA VAL A 172 -1.17 -9.82 -2.41
C VAL A 172 -2.27 -9.54 -3.43
N LYS A 173 -3.51 -9.72 -2.98
CA LYS A 173 -4.72 -9.44 -3.76
C LYS A 173 -5.79 -8.90 -2.82
N LEU A 174 -6.07 -7.60 -2.91
CA LEU A 174 -7.16 -6.96 -2.17
C LEU A 174 -8.46 -7.01 -2.99
N PRO A 175 -9.65 -6.94 -2.36
CA PRO A 175 -10.93 -7.15 -3.05
C PRO A 175 -11.17 -6.26 -4.27
N TRP A 176 -10.66 -5.03 -4.23
CA TRP A 176 -10.81 -4.01 -5.28
C TRP A 176 -9.65 -3.97 -6.29
N MET A 177 -8.64 -4.83 -6.17
CA MET A 177 -7.53 -4.85 -7.12
C MET A 177 -7.91 -5.61 -8.39
N ALA A 178 -7.50 -5.11 -9.57
CA ALA A 178 -7.69 -5.80 -10.85
C ALA A 178 -6.73 -6.99 -11.05
N ASP A 179 -5.45 -6.78 -10.76
CA ASP A 179 -4.37 -7.77 -10.95
C ASP A 179 -3.82 -8.27 -9.60
N VAL A 180 -3.06 -9.36 -9.58
CA VAL A 180 -2.33 -9.82 -8.38
C VAL A 180 -1.02 -9.05 -8.26
N LEU A 181 -0.58 -8.81 -7.04
CA LEU A 181 0.76 -8.32 -6.73
C LEU A 181 1.64 -9.45 -6.19
N VAL A 182 2.59 -9.91 -6.98
CA VAL A 182 3.64 -10.85 -6.56
C VAL A 182 4.74 -10.08 -5.85
N VAL A 183 5.12 -10.50 -4.65
CA VAL A 183 6.13 -9.82 -3.83
C VAL A 183 7.35 -10.71 -3.63
N GLU A 184 8.52 -10.15 -3.88
CA GLU A 184 9.81 -10.82 -3.68
C GLU A 184 10.71 -9.93 -2.82
N TRP A 185 11.32 -10.49 -1.78
CA TRP A 185 12.36 -9.83 -0.98
C TRP A 185 13.72 -10.32 -1.49
N THR A 186 14.43 -9.48 -2.23
CA THR A 186 15.65 -9.83 -2.97
C THR A 186 16.57 -8.65 -3.15
#